data_AF-A0A821WU48-F1
#
_entry.id   AF-A0A821WU48-F1
#
_cell.length_a   1.000
_cell.length_b   1.000
_cell.length_c   1.000
_cell.angle_alpha   90.00
_cell.angle_beta   90.00
_cell.angle_gamma   90.00
#
_symmetry.space_group_name_H-M   'P 1'
#
loop_
_entity.id
_entity.type
_entity.pdbx_description
1 polymer ?
#
loop_
_entity_poly.entity_id
_entity_poly.type
_entity_poly.pdbx_seq_one_letter_code
_entity_poly.pdbx_strand_id
1 'polypeptide(L)'
;LRIQLQLQLRSQTRPQVALQLRSQTRPQVALQLQPQVQPQVAPQLRRQAQRLAQRQVPLPVRRQARRQARRQARRYNGTYWNVTGVTYAGTGTSGTAWNQLYQPSGVFIDSNDNMYISDSGNFRIMYYLSNAANGTLVAGTGVGGTALSQLAVTGIRYLYVDANQSIYINDAYNNRIVRWARGGSTGVLQAGTGTAGSALTQLSYPYGIWVDSISNIFVAELNNHRVTKWAPGSSTGVVVAGVSGSSGTYNGRKDSYCYI
;
A
#
# COMPACT_ATOMS: atom_id res chain seq x y z
N LEU A 1 -35.55 -26.98 10.97
CA LEU A 1 -36.38 -27.33 9.79
C LEU A 1 -37.78 -26.75 9.99
N ARG A 2 -38.41 -26.25 8.91
CA ARG A 2 -39.82 -26.48 8.44
C ARG A 2 -40.93 -26.69 9.50
N ILE A 3 -42.15 -26.14 9.41
CA ILE A 3 -42.90 -25.36 8.38
C ILE A 3 -44.07 -24.64 9.08
N GLN A 4 -44.51 -23.47 8.59
CA GLN A 4 -45.95 -23.15 8.51
C GLN A 4 -46.28 -22.50 7.15
N LEU A 5 -47.36 -22.98 6.52
CA LEU A 5 -47.95 -22.47 5.27
C LEU A 5 -48.90 -21.29 5.60
N GLN A 6 -48.81 -20.15 4.90
CA GLN A 6 -49.52 -19.80 3.65
C GLN A 6 -51.06 -19.67 3.72
N LEU A 7 -51.56 -18.47 3.40
CA LEU A 7 -52.50 -18.11 2.30
C LEU A 7 -52.58 -16.55 2.31
N GLN A 8 -52.15 -15.77 1.30
CA GLN A 8 -52.76 -15.52 -0.03
C GLN A 8 -54.14 -14.80 0.05
N LEU A 9 -54.50 -13.78 -0.74
CA LEU A 9 -53.89 -13.07 -1.90
C LEU A 9 -54.55 -11.67 -2.12
N ARG A 10 -53.78 -10.71 -2.69
CA ARG A 10 -54.15 -9.59 -3.61
C ARG A 10 -55.46 -8.77 -3.44
N SER A 11 -55.32 -7.44 -3.51
CA SER A 11 -55.85 -6.64 -4.64
C SER A 11 -55.14 -5.27 -4.77
N GLN A 12 -55.20 -4.66 -5.96
CA GLN A 12 -54.55 -3.38 -6.30
C GLN A 12 -55.54 -2.21 -6.20
N THR A 13 -55.04 -0.97 -6.08
CA THR A 13 -55.45 0.15 -6.97
C THR A 13 -54.56 1.39 -6.80
N ARG A 14 -54.32 2.11 -7.90
CA ARG A 14 -53.79 3.49 -7.96
C ARG A 14 -54.95 4.44 -8.34
N PRO A 15 -54.77 5.77 -8.22
CA PRO A 15 -55.43 6.71 -9.14
C PRO A 15 -54.47 7.55 -9.99
N GLN A 16 -54.95 7.92 -11.18
CA GLN A 16 -54.37 8.79 -12.23
C GLN A 16 -55.55 9.49 -12.96
N VAL A 17 -55.46 10.65 -13.63
CA VAL A 17 -54.33 11.53 -13.98
C VAL A 17 -54.83 12.99 -14.14
N ALA A 18 -53.95 14.01 -14.12
CA ALA A 18 -54.28 15.32 -14.69
C ALA A 18 -53.05 16.03 -15.31
N LEU A 19 -52.98 16.03 -16.64
CA LEU A 19 -52.10 16.89 -17.45
C LEU A 19 -52.98 17.86 -18.25
N GLN A 20 -52.61 19.14 -18.34
CA GLN A 20 -53.12 20.04 -19.38
C GLN A 20 -52.00 20.90 -19.96
N LEU A 21 -52.00 21.03 -21.29
CA LEU A 21 -51.03 21.76 -22.12
C LEU A 21 -51.78 22.66 -23.11
N ARG A 22 -51.63 23.99 -23.00
CA ARG A 22 -51.98 25.02 -24.01
C ARG A 22 -51.06 26.23 -23.74
N SER A 23 -50.07 26.52 -24.60
CA SER A 23 -50.11 27.27 -25.88
C SER A 23 -49.94 28.78 -25.72
N GLN A 24 -49.21 29.41 -26.64
CA GLN A 24 -48.55 30.72 -26.49
C GLN A 24 -49.49 31.94 -26.55
N THR A 25 -49.19 32.99 -25.77
CA THR A 25 -49.06 34.42 -26.23
C THR A 25 -48.57 35.34 -25.08
N ARG A 26 -47.75 36.34 -25.40
CA ARG A 26 -47.49 37.58 -24.59
C ARG A 26 -48.40 38.71 -25.16
N PRO A 27 -48.70 39.83 -24.46
CA PRO A 27 -47.85 40.50 -23.46
C PRO A 27 -48.52 41.08 -22.18
N GLN A 28 -47.64 41.42 -21.23
CA GLN A 28 -47.70 42.49 -20.20
C GLN A 28 -49.06 43.00 -19.66
N VAL A 29 -49.36 42.64 -18.41
CA VAL A 29 -49.67 43.61 -17.34
C VAL A 29 -48.87 43.20 -16.10
N ALA A 30 -48.27 44.15 -15.39
CA ALA A 30 -47.39 43.87 -14.26
C ALA A 30 -48.19 43.59 -12.97
N LEU A 31 -47.93 42.45 -12.31
CA LEU A 31 -48.25 42.26 -10.90
C LEU A 31 -46.98 41.86 -10.15
N GLN A 32 -46.55 42.75 -9.25
CA GLN A 32 -45.27 42.66 -8.56
C GLN A 32 -45.40 41.84 -7.27
N LEU A 33 -45.13 40.54 -7.35
CA LEU A 33 -45.06 39.66 -6.17
C LEU A 33 -43.63 39.12 -6.02
N GLN A 34 -42.83 39.80 -5.19
CA GLN A 34 -41.52 39.33 -4.77
C GLN A 34 -41.67 38.25 -3.67
N PRO A 35 -41.07 37.07 -3.83
CA PRO A 35 -40.86 36.17 -2.69
C PRO A 35 -39.81 36.76 -1.75
N GLN A 36 -40.26 37.31 -0.62
CA GLN A 36 -39.39 37.73 0.49
C GLN A 36 -38.77 36.50 1.17
N VAL A 37 -37.68 35.96 0.60
CA VAL A 37 -36.85 34.94 1.25
C VAL A 37 -35.65 35.61 1.90
N GLN A 38 -35.70 35.73 3.23
CA GLN A 38 -34.72 36.48 4.02
C GLN A 38 -33.30 35.88 3.96
N PRO A 39 -32.26 36.66 3.57
CA PRO A 39 -30.88 36.20 3.59
C PRO A 39 -30.23 36.39 4.99
N GLN A 40 -30.80 35.79 6.04
CA GLN A 40 -30.32 35.99 7.42
C GLN A 40 -29.82 34.73 8.16
N VAL A 41 -30.00 33.52 7.60
CA VAL A 41 -29.57 32.27 8.27
C VAL A 41 -28.07 31.98 8.11
N ALA A 42 -27.47 32.36 6.98
CA ALA A 42 -26.07 32.06 6.65
C ALA A 42 -25.03 32.66 7.64
N PRO A 43 -25.14 33.92 8.12
CA PRO A 43 -24.18 34.48 9.06
C PRO A 43 -24.21 33.79 10.44
N GLN A 44 -25.38 33.33 10.89
CA GLN A 44 -25.53 32.68 12.19
C GLN A 44 -24.87 31.31 12.22
N LEU A 45 -25.16 30.47 11.21
CA LEU A 45 -24.50 29.17 11.03
C LEU A 45 -22.97 29.31 10.88
N ARG A 46 -22.50 30.32 10.14
CA ARG A 46 -21.06 30.59 9.98
C ARG A 46 -20.37 30.99 11.29
N ARG A 47 -21.03 31.81 12.13
CA ARG A 47 -20.55 32.14 13.49
C ARG A 47 -20.58 30.93 14.42
N GLN A 48 -21.59 30.06 14.30
CA GLN A 48 -21.70 28.84 15.10
C GLN A 48 -20.61 27.83 14.75
N ALA A 49 -20.32 27.62 13.46
CA ALA A 49 -19.21 26.82 12.98
C ALA A 49 -17.83 27.37 13.43
N GLN A 50 -17.63 28.70 13.36
CA GLN A 50 -16.41 29.34 13.87
C GLN A 50 -16.23 29.17 15.39
N ARG A 51 -17.32 29.26 16.18
CA ARG A 51 -17.29 28.99 17.63
C ARG A 51 -16.98 27.52 17.96
N LEU A 52 -17.43 26.58 17.12
CA LEU A 52 -17.08 25.17 17.26
C LEU A 52 -15.61 24.90 16.89
N ALA A 53 -15.09 25.53 15.83
CA ALA A 53 -13.68 25.44 15.45
C ALA A 53 -12.71 26.08 16.46
N GLN A 54 -13.15 27.15 17.16
CA GLN A 54 -12.36 27.83 18.19
C GLN A 54 -12.45 27.20 19.60
N ARG A 55 -13.24 26.13 19.79
CA ARG A 55 -13.26 25.36 21.06
C ARG A 55 -11.95 24.58 21.23
N GLN A 56 -10.89 25.28 21.64
CA GLN A 56 -9.69 24.64 22.16
C GLN A 56 -10.10 23.77 23.36
N VAL A 57 -9.81 22.46 23.28
CA VAL A 57 -9.99 21.52 24.38
C VAL A 57 -9.39 22.13 25.66
N PRO A 58 -10.17 22.32 26.74
CA PRO A 58 -9.71 23.07 27.91
C PRO A 58 -8.38 22.55 28.44
N LEU A 59 -7.50 23.46 28.87
CA LEU A 59 -6.18 23.12 29.41
C LEU A 59 -6.21 22.04 30.52
N PRO A 60 -7.23 21.96 31.41
CA PRO A 60 -7.39 20.84 32.34
C PRO A 60 -7.54 19.48 31.64
N VAL A 61 -8.36 19.40 30.58
CA VAL A 61 -8.58 18.17 29.81
C VAL A 61 -7.33 17.78 29.02
N ARG A 62 -6.61 18.74 28.42
CA ARG A 62 -5.29 18.49 27.79
C ARG A 62 -4.25 17.99 28.80
N ARG A 63 -4.27 18.51 30.04
CA ARG A 63 -3.39 18.04 31.13
C ARG A 63 -3.80 16.66 31.65
N GLN A 64 -5.10 16.35 31.74
CA GLN A 64 -5.60 15.02 32.08
C GLN A 64 -5.25 13.99 31.00
N ALA A 65 -5.49 14.30 29.71
CA ALA A 65 -5.10 13.46 28.58
C ALA A 65 -3.57 13.23 28.55
N ARG A 66 -2.74 14.27 28.73
CA ARG A 66 -1.27 14.09 28.87
C ARG A 66 -0.88 13.26 30.10
N ARG A 67 -1.61 13.35 31.22
CA ARG A 67 -1.37 12.51 32.42
C ARG A 67 -1.81 11.06 32.19
N GLN A 68 -2.91 10.81 31.50
CA GLN A 68 -3.37 9.48 31.10
C GLN A 68 -2.40 8.85 30.08
N ALA A 69 -2.02 9.58 29.04
CA ALA A 69 -1.01 9.14 28.07
C ALA A 69 0.36 8.87 28.74
N ARG A 70 0.81 9.72 29.69
CA ARG A 70 2.03 9.45 30.49
C ARG A 70 1.87 8.25 31.43
N ARG A 71 0.67 7.92 31.92
CA ARG A 71 0.39 6.71 32.71
C ARG A 71 0.35 5.45 31.83
N GLN A 72 -0.20 5.54 30.62
CA GLN A 72 -0.17 4.47 29.62
C GLN A 72 1.27 4.22 29.13
N ALA A 73 2.03 5.28 28.82
CA ALA A 73 3.44 5.19 28.48
C ALA A 73 4.29 4.64 29.63
N ARG A 74 3.99 4.98 30.90
CA ARG A 74 4.63 4.36 32.07
C ARG A 74 4.24 2.90 32.28
N ARG A 75 3.05 2.46 31.86
CA ARG A 75 2.70 1.02 31.75
C ARG A 75 3.50 0.30 30.67
N TYR A 76 4.07 1.03 29.71
CA TYR A 76 4.93 0.53 28.63
C TYR A 76 6.44 0.69 28.90
N ASN A 77 6.84 1.05 30.12
CA ASN A 77 8.23 1.40 30.42
C ASN A 77 8.77 0.53 31.57
N GLY A 78 9.22 -0.69 31.24
CA GLY A 78 9.89 -1.58 32.20
C GLY A 78 10.09 -3.02 31.73
N THR A 79 9.21 -3.54 30.88
CA THR A 79 9.37 -4.87 30.28
C THR A 79 10.15 -4.75 28.99
N TYR A 80 11.49 -4.86 29.07
CA TYR A 80 12.23 -5.37 27.93
C TYR A 80 11.62 -6.73 27.57
N TRP A 81 11.25 -6.92 26.31
CA TRP A 81 10.76 -8.22 25.83
C TRP A 81 11.85 -9.25 26.11
N ASN A 82 11.67 -10.06 27.16
CA ASN A 82 12.53 -11.21 27.45
C ASN A 82 12.14 -12.36 26.52
N VAL A 83 12.19 -12.06 25.23
CA VAL A 83 11.85 -12.93 24.11
C VAL A 83 13.17 -13.44 23.58
N THR A 84 13.50 -14.67 23.96
CA THR A 84 14.53 -15.44 23.28
C THR A 84 14.14 -15.55 21.82
N GLY A 85 14.96 -14.99 20.92
CA GLY A 85 14.74 -15.13 19.49
C GLY A 85 14.77 -16.61 19.09
N VAL A 86 13.72 -17.08 18.44
CA VAL A 86 13.66 -18.44 17.88
C VAL A 86 14.00 -18.39 16.39
N THR A 87 14.80 -19.36 15.93
CA THR A 87 15.08 -19.51 14.51
C THR A 87 13.85 -20.12 13.83
N TYR A 88 13.14 -19.32 13.02
CA TYR A 88 11.95 -19.75 12.31
C TYR A 88 12.26 -20.35 10.92
N ALA A 89 13.33 -19.87 10.28
CA ALA A 89 13.81 -20.34 8.99
C ALA A 89 15.34 -20.30 8.94
N GLY A 90 15.95 -21.27 8.25
CA GLY A 90 17.39 -21.52 8.29
C GLY A 90 17.84 -22.33 9.51
N THR A 91 19.08 -22.82 9.51
CA THR A 91 19.72 -23.53 10.63
C THR A 91 20.57 -22.63 11.54
N GLY A 92 20.61 -21.32 11.28
CA GLY A 92 21.62 -20.42 11.85
C GLY A 92 23.03 -20.59 11.28
N THR A 93 23.23 -21.51 10.32
CA THR A 93 24.48 -21.67 9.57
C THR A 93 24.28 -21.27 8.10
N SER A 94 25.29 -20.60 7.53
CA SER A 94 25.28 -20.18 6.14
C SER A 94 25.40 -21.37 5.19
N GLY A 95 24.64 -21.39 4.10
CA GLY A 95 24.75 -22.43 3.08
C GLY A 95 23.66 -22.40 2.00
N THR A 96 23.68 -23.40 1.13
CA THR A 96 22.84 -23.51 -0.07
C THR A 96 21.71 -24.56 0.04
N ALA A 97 21.72 -25.38 1.09
CA ALA A 97 20.69 -26.40 1.32
C ALA A 97 19.28 -25.79 1.49
N TRP A 98 18.24 -26.64 1.44
CA TRP A 98 16.84 -26.21 1.55
C TRP A 98 16.46 -25.70 2.94
N ASN A 99 17.25 -26.02 3.97
CA ASN A 99 17.16 -25.51 5.33
C ASN A 99 18.25 -24.46 5.64
N GLN A 100 18.98 -23.97 4.65
CA GLN A 100 20.04 -22.97 4.81
C GLN A 100 19.78 -21.73 3.97
N LEU A 101 20.35 -20.62 4.42
CA LEU A 101 20.27 -19.31 3.77
C LEU A 101 21.70 -18.73 3.71
N TYR A 102 21.95 -17.87 2.73
CA TYR A 102 23.19 -17.12 2.60
C TYR A 102 22.86 -15.66 2.26
N GLN A 103 23.24 -14.75 3.16
CA GLN A 103 22.90 -13.32 3.08
C GLN A 103 21.38 -13.07 2.84
N PRO A 104 20.47 -13.57 3.70
CA PRO A 104 19.06 -13.21 3.59
C PRO A 104 18.87 -11.70 3.80
N SER A 105 18.14 -11.03 2.90
CA SER A 105 18.10 -9.56 2.79
C SER A 105 16.72 -8.93 2.95
N GLY A 106 15.66 -9.74 2.90
CA GLY A 106 14.27 -9.29 2.91
C GLY A 106 13.34 -10.44 3.28
N VAL A 107 12.21 -10.10 3.90
CA VAL A 107 11.23 -11.06 4.40
C VAL A 107 9.82 -10.51 4.21
N PHE A 108 8.90 -11.39 3.83
CA PHE A 108 7.45 -11.16 3.86
C PHE A 108 6.80 -12.31 4.63
N ILE A 109 5.79 -12.01 5.45
CA ILE A 109 5.04 -12.99 6.24
C ILE A 109 3.58 -12.93 5.79
N ASP A 110 2.99 -14.06 5.42
CA ASP A 110 1.58 -14.14 5.03
C ASP A 110 0.64 -14.24 6.25
N SER A 111 -0.68 -14.23 6.03
CA SER A 111 -1.68 -14.31 7.10
C SER A 111 -1.77 -15.67 7.81
N ASN A 112 -0.94 -16.65 7.43
CA ASN A 112 -0.86 -17.99 8.02
C ASN A 112 0.53 -18.24 8.64
N ASP A 113 1.29 -17.17 8.89
CA ASP A 113 2.68 -17.18 9.38
C ASP A 113 3.67 -17.96 8.49
N ASN A 114 3.38 -18.08 7.18
CA ASN A 114 4.36 -18.57 6.21
C ASN A 114 5.28 -17.45 5.77
N MET A 115 6.56 -17.75 5.55
CA MET A 115 7.59 -16.75 5.26
C MET A 115 8.11 -16.87 3.83
N TYR A 116 8.21 -15.75 3.14
CA TYR A 116 8.96 -15.61 1.89
C TYR A 116 10.24 -14.84 2.19
N ILE A 117 11.40 -15.37 1.81
CA ILE A 117 12.72 -14.84 2.17
C ILE A 117 13.56 -14.61 0.92
N SER A 118 14.09 -13.39 0.78
CA SER A 118 15.12 -13.04 -0.21
C SER A 118 16.45 -13.65 0.21
N ASP A 119 16.77 -14.85 -0.27
CA ASP A 119 18.03 -15.55 0.00
C ASP A 119 19.12 -15.05 -0.96
N SER A 120 19.58 -13.82 -0.73
CA SER A 120 20.21 -12.99 -1.78
C SER A 120 21.61 -13.44 -2.21
N GLY A 121 22.36 -14.10 -1.33
CA GLY A 121 23.64 -14.73 -1.65
C GLY A 121 23.49 -16.03 -2.44
N ASN A 122 22.31 -16.66 -2.39
CA ASN A 122 21.94 -17.85 -3.17
C ASN A 122 21.04 -17.52 -4.38
N PHE A 123 20.83 -16.25 -4.70
CA PHE A 123 20.13 -15.77 -5.91
C PHE A 123 18.71 -16.35 -6.09
N ARG A 124 18.00 -16.56 -4.97
CA ARG A 124 16.69 -17.23 -4.93
C ARG A 124 15.74 -16.59 -3.92
N ILE A 125 14.44 -16.80 -4.12
CA ILE A 125 13.42 -16.58 -3.08
C ILE A 125 12.99 -17.93 -2.53
N MET A 126 13.08 -18.06 -1.21
CA MET A 126 12.68 -19.26 -0.47
C MET A 126 11.34 -19.03 0.23
N TYR A 127 10.46 -20.02 0.19
CA TYR A 127 9.21 -20.05 0.94
C TYR A 127 9.28 -21.10 2.04
N TYR A 128 8.95 -20.72 3.27
CA TYR A 128 8.87 -21.61 4.43
C TYR A 128 7.43 -21.62 4.93
N LEU A 129 6.82 -22.82 4.97
CA LEU A 129 5.59 -23.01 5.74
C LEU A 129 5.88 -22.79 7.23
N SER A 130 4.87 -22.36 7.99
CA SER A 130 5.00 -22.22 9.44
C SER A 130 5.57 -23.50 10.09
N ASN A 131 6.67 -23.35 10.86
CA ASN A 131 7.42 -24.43 11.52
C ASN A 131 8.05 -25.50 10.58
N ALA A 132 8.17 -25.27 9.27
CA ALA A 132 8.80 -26.22 8.37
C ALA A 132 10.34 -26.18 8.45
N ALA A 133 10.97 -27.35 8.62
CA ALA A 133 12.43 -27.47 8.68
C ALA A 133 13.14 -27.13 7.37
N ASN A 134 12.48 -27.32 6.22
CA ASN A 134 12.99 -27.01 4.88
C ASN A 134 12.06 -26.00 4.19
N GLY A 135 12.64 -25.07 3.44
CA GLY A 135 11.91 -24.20 2.54
C GLY A 135 11.83 -24.77 1.12
N THR A 136 10.96 -24.17 0.30
CA THR A 136 10.82 -24.46 -1.13
C THR A 136 11.26 -23.27 -1.98
N LEU A 137 11.87 -23.55 -3.13
CA LEU A 137 12.19 -22.53 -4.13
C LEU A 137 10.89 -22.00 -4.76
N VAL A 138 10.71 -20.67 -4.76
CA VAL A 138 9.51 -20.02 -5.36
C VAL A 138 9.82 -18.95 -6.40
N ALA A 139 11.07 -18.46 -6.48
CA ALA A 139 11.56 -17.64 -7.59
C ALA A 139 13.09 -17.67 -7.69
N GLY A 140 13.63 -17.41 -8.88
CA GLY A 140 15.05 -17.59 -9.19
C GLY A 140 15.43 -19.05 -9.43
N THR A 141 16.70 -19.30 -9.76
CA THR A 141 17.23 -20.65 -10.11
C THR A 141 18.38 -21.12 -9.23
N GLY A 142 18.83 -20.31 -8.27
CA GLY A 142 20.10 -20.55 -7.57
C GLY A 142 21.35 -20.09 -8.33
N VAL A 143 21.18 -19.55 -9.54
CA VAL A 143 22.27 -19.02 -10.38
C VAL A 143 22.00 -17.56 -10.72
N GLY A 144 22.92 -16.68 -10.30
CA GLY A 144 22.80 -15.25 -10.53
C GLY A 144 22.87 -14.88 -12.00
N GLY A 145 22.08 -13.89 -12.42
CA GLY A 145 22.08 -13.42 -13.81
C GLY A 145 20.97 -12.41 -14.13
N THR A 146 20.84 -12.09 -15.42
CA THR A 146 19.93 -11.05 -15.95
C THR A 146 18.71 -11.61 -16.67
N ALA A 147 18.63 -12.93 -16.91
CA ALA A 147 17.44 -13.54 -17.51
C ALA A 147 16.20 -13.32 -16.61
N LEU A 148 15.00 -13.41 -17.18
CA LEU A 148 13.75 -13.29 -16.39
C LEU A 148 13.46 -14.51 -15.50
N SER A 149 14.19 -15.62 -15.68
CA SER A 149 14.23 -16.75 -14.73
C SER A 149 15.26 -16.57 -13.62
N GLN A 150 16.19 -15.63 -13.76
CA GLN A 150 17.30 -15.39 -12.83
C GLN A 150 17.10 -14.12 -12.01
N LEU A 151 17.87 -14.01 -10.93
CA LEU A 151 17.93 -12.83 -10.06
C LEU A 151 19.39 -12.38 -9.95
N ALA A 152 19.63 -11.10 -9.63
CA ALA A 152 20.98 -10.55 -9.61
C ALA A 152 21.85 -11.16 -8.51
N VAL A 153 23.16 -11.27 -8.81
CA VAL A 153 24.19 -11.66 -7.84
C VAL A 153 24.16 -10.68 -6.66
N THR A 154 23.76 -11.14 -5.47
CA THR A 154 23.62 -10.36 -4.21
C THR A 154 22.73 -9.11 -4.29
N GLY A 155 21.92 -8.99 -5.36
CA GLY A 155 21.11 -7.81 -5.65
C GLY A 155 19.66 -7.88 -5.20
N ILE A 156 19.19 -9.03 -4.71
CA ILE A 156 17.83 -9.17 -4.18
C ILE A 156 17.71 -8.33 -2.89
N ARG A 157 16.73 -7.44 -2.85
CA ARG A 157 16.39 -6.62 -1.66
C ARG A 157 15.02 -7.03 -1.13
N TYR A 158 14.12 -6.06 -0.95
CA TYR A 158 12.77 -6.32 -0.45
C TYR A 158 11.91 -7.05 -1.49
N LEU A 159 10.86 -7.70 -1.00
CA LEU A 159 9.88 -8.41 -1.81
C LEU A 159 8.48 -8.11 -1.27
N TYR A 160 7.48 -8.18 -2.14
CA TYR A 160 6.07 -8.07 -1.77
C TYR A 160 5.30 -9.26 -2.37
N VAL A 161 4.36 -9.83 -1.62
CA VAL A 161 3.51 -10.93 -2.10
C VAL A 161 2.06 -10.47 -2.13
N ASP A 162 1.42 -10.58 -3.30
CA ASP A 162 0.01 -10.22 -3.47
C ASP A 162 -0.95 -11.30 -2.92
N ALA A 163 -2.24 -10.98 -2.85
CA ALA A 163 -3.28 -11.92 -2.40
C ALA A 163 -3.42 -13.17 -3.30
N ASN A 164 -2.88 -13.15 -4.53
CA ASN A 164 -2.79 -14.29 -5.43
C ASN A 164 -1.49 -15.09 -5.25
N GLN A 165 -0.70 -14.79 -4.21
CA GLN A 165 0.63 -15.33 -3.92
C GLN A 165 1.64 -15.12 -5.04
N SER A 166 1.51 -14.02 -5.79
CA SER A 166 2.50 -13.61 -6.78
C SER A 166 3.55 -12.71 -6.13
N ILE A 167 4.81 -13.00 -6.41
CA ILE A 167 5.97 -12.46 -5.71
C ILE A 167 6.58 -11.36 -6.56
N TYR A 168 6.50 -10.13 -6.08
CA TYR A 168 7.14 -8.96 -6.67
C TYR A 168 8.51 -8.77 -6.00
N ILE A 169 9.57 -8.88 -6.79
CA ILE A 169 10.95 -8.92 -6.29
C ILE A 169 11.67 -7.65 -6.70
N ASN A 170 12.31 -7.01 -5.73
CA ASN A 170 13.24 -5.92 -5.99
C ASN A 170 14.63 -6.47 -6.35
N ASP A 171 14.88 -6.56 -7.66
CA ASP A 171 16.08 -7.14 -8.25
C ASP A 171 17.10 -6.01 -8.52
N ALA A 172 17.66 -5.48 -7.43
CA ALA A 172 18.23 -4.13 -7.38
C ALA A 172 19.44 -3.90 -8.29
N TYR A 173 20.37 -4.85 -8.35
CA TYR A 173 21.53 -4.71 -9.25
C TYR A 173 21.19 -4.96 -10.73
N ASN A 174 20.09 -5.65 -11.01
CA ASN A 174 19.49 -5.68 -12.35
C ASN A 174 18.59 -4.46 -12.62
N ASN A 175 18.47 -3.49 -11.70
CA ASN A 175 17.73 -2.24 -11.87
C ASN A 175 16.28 -2.44 -12.38
N ARG A 176 15.59 -3.44 -11.84
CA ARG A 176 14.26 -3.86 -12.28
C ARG A 176 13.39 -4.38 -11.14
N ILE A 177 12.08 -4.31 -11.32
CA ILE A 177 11.11 -5.09 -10.53
C ILE A 177 10.58 -6.21 -11.41
N VAL A 178 10.58 -7.44 -10.89
CA VAL A 178 10.08 -8.62 -11.59
C VAL A 178 9.04 -9.33 -10.75
N ARG A 179 7.95 -9.77 -11.38
CA ARG A 179 6.85 -10.51 -10.74
C ARG A 179 6.89 -11.98 -11.16
N TRP A 180 7.02 -12.89 -10.21
CA TRP A 180 6.70 -14.31 -10.40
C TRP A 180 5.24 -14.56 -10.06
N ALA A 181 4.51 -15.28 -10.91
CA ALA A 181 3.22 -15.85 -10.54
C ALA A 181 3.44 -17.04 -9.59
N ARG A 182 2.45 -17.36 -8.74
CA ARG A 182 2.49 -18.54 -7.86
C ARG A 182 2.77 -19.81 -8.68
N GLY A 183 3.87 -20.50 -8.39
CA GLY A 183 4.29 -21.72 -9.11
C GLY A 183 4.85 -21.49 -10.52
N GLY A 184 5.05 -20.24 -10.95
CA GLY A 184 5.71 -19.93 -12.22
C GLY A 184 7.22 -20.17 -12.16
N SER A 185 7.81 -20.62 -13.28
CA SER A 185 9.25 -20.86 -13.40
C SER A 185 10.05 -19.63 -13.85
N THR A 186 9.38 -18.63 -14.44
CA THR A 186 9.98 -17.37 -14.91
C THR A 186 9.19 -16.18 -14.42
N GLY A 187 9.89 -15.07 -14.19
CA GLY A 187 9.31 -13.79 -13.86
C GLY A 187 8.84 -13.02 -15.09
N VAL A 188 8.04 -11.98 -14.84
CA VAL A 188 7.60 -10.99 -15.82
C VAL A 188 8.05 -9.62 -15.34
N LEU A 189 8.79 -8.89 -16.18
CA LEU A 189 9.22 -7.51 -15.91
C LEU A 189 8.01 -6.62 -15.61
N GLN A 190 8.07 -5.84 -14.52
CA GLN A 190 6.98 -4.92 -14.13
C GLN A 190 7.41 -3.45 -14.10
N ALA A 191 8.70 -3.17 -13.84
CA ALA A 191 9.25 -1.82 -13.80
C ALA A 191 10.76 -1.83 -14.07
N GLY A 192 11.26 -0.75 -14.67
CA GLY A 192 12.65 -0.63 -15.13
C GLY A 192 12.93 -1.39 -16.43
N THR A 193 14.13 -1.19 -16.99
CA THR A 193 14.57 -1.77 -18.28
C THR A 193 15.60 -2.91 -18.15
N GLY A 194 16.03 -3.24 -16.93
CA GLY A 194 17.23 -4.07 -16.73
C GLY A 194 18.54 -3.26 -16.69
N THR A 195 18.48 -1.95 -16.90
CA THR A 195 19.65 -1.05 -16.97
C THR A 195 19.45 0.17 -16.07
N ALA A 196 20.51 0.55 -15.36
CA ALA A 196 20.49 1.70 -14.46
C ALA A 196 20.24 3.01 -15.23
N GLY A 197 19.40 3.88 -14.69
CA GLY A 197 19.19 5.22 -15.22
C GLY A 197 18.14 6.04 -14.50
N SER A 198 18.01 7.31 -14.88
CA SER A 198 17.12 8.29 -14.25
C SER A 198 15.85 8.59 -15.07
N ALA A 199 15.71 8.04 -16.29
CA ALA A 199 14.49 8.14 -17.07
C ALA A 199 13.28 7.52 -16.34
N LEU A 200 12.06 7.87 -16.74
CA LEU A 200 10.83 7.29 -16.17
C LEU A 200 10.58 5.84 -16.64
N THR A 201 11.31 5.36 -17.66
CA THR A 201 11.37 3.95 -18.05
C THR A 201 12.39 3.15 -17.23
N GLN A 202 13.32 3.81 -16.55
CA GLN A 202 14.46 3.20 -15.87
C GLN A 202 14.35 3.29 -14.36
N LEU A 203 15.10 2.44 -13.67
CA LEU A 203 15.32 2.53 -12.23
C LEU A 203 16.82 2.67 -11.98
N SER A 204 17.22 3.20 -10.82
CA SER A 204 18.62 3.19 -10.39
C SER A 204 18.70 2.72 -8.96
N TYR A 205 19.22 1.50 -8.78
CA TYR A 205 19.31 0.77 -7.52
C TYR A 205 18.00 0.85 -6.70
N PRO A 206 16.89 0.28 -7.21
CA PRO A 206 15.66 0.16 -6.46
C PRO A 206 15.89 -0.63 -5.16
N TYR A 207 15.16 -0.29 -4.10
CA TYR A 207 15.43 -0.84 -2.77
C TYR A 207 14.15 -1.26 -2.04
N GLY A 208 13.25 -0.32 -1.74
CA GLY A 208 11.92 -0.59 -1.20
C GLY A 208 10.90 -0.91 -2.31
N ILE A 209 9.92 -1.76 -2.01
CA ILE A 209 8.81 -2.09 -2.90
C ILE A 209 7.51 -2.24 -2.09
N TRP A 210 6.42 -1.67 -2.61
CA TRP A 210 5.06 -1.92 -2.13
C TRP A 210 4.10 -2.00 -3.31
N VAL A 211 3.01 -2.77 -3.19
CA VAL A 211 2.01 -2.92 -4.26
C VAL A 211 0.61 -2.73 -3.67
N ASP A 212 -0.21 -1.89 -4.31
CA ASP A 212 -1.58 -1.63 -3.84
C ASP A 212 -2.60 -2.68 -4.30
N SER A 213 -3.84 -2.55 -3.82
CA SER A 213 -4.94 -3.48 -4.12
C SER A 213 -5.41 -3.45 -5.59
N ILE A 214 -4.94 -2.51 -6.40
CA ILE A 214 -5.18 -2.44 -7.85
C ILE A 214 -3.87 -2.64 -8.65
N SER A 215 -2.87 -3.24 -8.01
CA SER A 215 -1.59 -3.65 -8.59
C SER A 215 -0.69 -2.49 -9.08
N ASN A 216 -0.88 -1.25 -8.62
CA ASN A 216 0.17 -0.23 -8.81
C ASN A 216 1.38 -0.61 -7.95
N ILE A 217 2.58 -0.54 -8.54
CA ILE A 217 3.84 -0.83 -7.86
C ILE A 217 4.52 0.48 -7.50
N PHE A 218 4.84 0.65 -6.22
CA PHE A 218 5.60 1.76 -5.68
C PHE A 218 7.03 1.30 -5.42
N VAL A 219 8.00 2.00 -6.01
CA VAL A 219 9.41 1.64 -5.96
C VAL A 219 10.20 2.80 -5.36
N ALA A 220 10.89 2.55 -4.26
CA ALA A 220 11.86 3.50 -3.70
C ALA A 220 13.22 3.28 -4.38
N GLU A 221 13.70 4.28 -5.11
CA GLU A 221 14.94 4.22 -5.88
C GLU A 221 16.07 4.93 -5.13
N LEU A 222 17.00 4.17 -4.56
CA LEU A 222 17.99 4.72 -3.62
C LEU A 222 18.91 5.74 -4.30
N ASN A 223 19.36 5.45 -5.53
CA ASN A 223 20.29 6.31 -6.26
C ASN A 223 19.60 7.45 -7.03
N ASN A 224 18.31 7.32 -7.36
CA ASN A 224 17.54 8.40 -8.00
C ASN A 224 16.84 9.34 -7.00
N HIS A 225 16.91 9.02 -5.69
CA HIS A 225 16.33 9.79 -4.59
C HIS A 225 14.83 10.10 -4.74
N ARG A 226 14.09 9.14 -5.31
CA ARG A 226 12.67 9.27 -5.65
C ARG A 226 11.89 8.00 -5.32
N VAL A 227 10.58 8.15 -5.19
CA VAL A 227 9.61 7.05 -5.24
C VAL A 227 8.83 7.17 -6.55
N THR A 228 8.86 6.11 -7.38
CA THR A 228 8.04 6.03 -8.59
C THR A 228 6.86 5.08 -8.39
N LYS A 229 5.70 5.45 -8.93
CA LYS A 229 4.52 4.60 -9.06
C LYS A 229 4.38 4.11 -10.49
N TRP A 230 4.24 2.80 -10.67
CA TRP A 230 4.07 2.12 -11.95
C TRP A 230 2.68 1.50 -11.99
N ALA A 231 1.87 1.88 -12.97
CA ALA A 231 0.55 1.28 -13.17
C ALA A 231 0.69 -0.12 -13.79
N PRO A 232 -0.28 -1.04 -13.57
CA PRO A 232 -0.26 -2.37 -14.19
C PRO A 232 -0.04 -2.32 -15.71
N GLY A 233 0.99 -3.01 -16.19
CA GLY A 233 1.34 -3.04 -17.62
C GLY A 233 1.97 -1.77 -18.18
N SER A 234 2.26 -0.75 -17.36
CA SER A 234 2.94 0.47 -17.82
C SER A 234 4.42 0.24 -18.10
N SER A 235 4.92 0.77 -19.21
CA SER A 235 6.36 0.84 -19.52
C SER A 235 7.07 2.03 -18.87
N THR A 236 6.32 2.91 -18.19
CA THR A 236 6.85 4.10 -17.49
C THR A 236 6.25 4.24 -16.09
N GLY A 237 7.09 4.69 -15.15
CA GLY A 237 6.67 5.15 -13.84
C GLY A 237 6.34 6.65 -13.81
N VAL A 238 5.68 7.08 -12.74
CA VAL A 238 5.45 8.50 -12.41
C VAL A 238 6.07 8.78 -11.04
N VAL A 239 6.81 9.87 -10.89
CA VAL A 239 7.35 10.27 -9.58
C VAL A 239 6.21 10.69 -8.67
N VAL A 240 6.11 10.04 -7.49
CA VAL A 240 5.08 10.34 -6.47
C VAL A 240 5.66 10.90 -5.18
N ALA A 241 6.97 10.75 -4.95
CA ALA A 241 7.70 11.44 -3.88
C ALA A 241 9.19 11.62 -4.24
N GLY A 242 9.85 12.57 -3.58
CA GLY A 242 11.25 12.93 -3.85
C GLY A 242 11.44 13.83 -5.07
N VAL A 243 12.67 14.27 -5.31
CA VAL A 243 13.07 15.08 -6.47
C VAL A 243 14.11 14.32 -7.28
N SER A 244 13.82 14.07 -8.55
CA SER A 244 14.72 13.35 -9.45
C SER A 244 16.06 14.08 -9.59
N GLY A 245 17.15 13.42 -9.22
CA GLY A 245 18.51 13.95 -9.40
C GLY A 245 19.03 14.84 -8.26
N SER A 246 18.41 14.84 -7.08
CA SER A 246 18.95 15.50 -5.89
C SER A 246 18.50 14.82 -4.60
N SER A 247 19.36 14.79 -3.59
CA SER A 247 18.97 14.30 -2.26
C SER A 247 17.95 15.26 -1.65
N GLY A 248 16.78 14.74 -1.29
CA GLY A 248 15.77 15.54 -0.59
C GLY A 248 16.30 15.95 0.79
N THR A 249 16.10 17.21 1.17
CA THR A 249 16.35 17.68 2.53
C THR A 249 15.04 17.75 3.29
N TYR A 250 14.90 16.96 4.34
CA TYR A 250 13.84 17.18 5.33
C TYR A 250 14.40 18.07 6.44
N ASN A 251 13.83 19.28 6.57
CA ASN A 251 14.17 20.23 7.64
C ASN A 251 15.70 20.49 7.80
N GLY A 252 16.42 20.63 6.68
CA GLY A 252 17.85 20.93 6.67
C GLY A 252 18.80 19.77 7.02
N ARG A 253 18.30 18.54 7.20
CA ARG A 253 19.13 17.33 7.36
C ARG A 253 19.15 16.48 6.10
N LYS A 254 20.30 15.85 5.84
CA LYS A 254 20.50 14.88 4.76
C LYS A 254 19.99 13.52 5.23
N ASP A 255 18.71 13.28 5.05
CA ASP A 255 18.08 12.01 5.40
C ASP A 255 18.15 11.06 4.18
N SER A 256 19.28 10.37 4.03
CA SER A 256 19.61 9.58 2.84
C SER A 256 18.79 8.30 2.64
N TYR A 257 17.84 7.98 3.52
CA TYR A 257 17.13 6.70 3.51
C TYR A 257 15.65 6.88 3.86
N CYS A 258 14.79 6.81 2.83
CA CYS A 258 13.38 6.52 3.02
C CYS A 258 13.19 5.00 2.95
N TYR A 259 13.17 4.36 4.12
CA TYR A 259 12.67 2.99 4.23
C TYR A 259 11.14 3.05 4.22
N ILE A 260 10.52 2.27 3.33
CA ILE A 260 9.09 1.96 3.30
C ILE A 260 8.96 0.47 3.61
#